data_AF-A0A1X2EEJ0-F1
#
_entry.id   AF-A0A1X2EEJ0-F1
#
_cell.length_a   1.000
_cell.length_b   1.000
_cell.length_c   1.000
_cell.angle_alpha   90.00
_cell.angle_beta   90.00
_cell.angle_gamma   90.00
#
_symmetry.space_group_name_H-M   'P 1'
#
loop_
_entity.id
_entity.type
_entity.pdbx_description
1 polymer ?
#
loop_
_entity_poly.entity_id
_entity_poly.type
_entity_poly.pdbx_seq_one_letter_code
_entity_poly.pdbx_strand_id
1 'polypeptide(L)'
;MLLTGDSGSHGEWMGEVEHFVDHALRNVSHGRFERSLSGLTAFAALVTTAEIYLEHYRASFGNKLMWSPIVVTPPVVVAGVAGVFSRRWAKRWLPATSAIYAANGLLGQYLHARGVSRRPGGWKLASYNVPMGPPIAAPGLMSIVGLMGLLAAVLRREK
;
A
#
# COMPACT_ATOMS: atom_id res chain seq x y z
N MET A 1 46.93 16.78 24.87
CA MET A 1 46.76 16.78 23.40
C MET A 1 45.33 16.33 23.13
N LEU A 2 44.63 17.15 22.35
CA LEU A 2 43.17 17.28 22.15
C LEU A 2 42.34 15.99 21.95
N LEU A 3 41.24 15.86 22.70
CA LEU A 3 40.06 15.02 22.42
C LEU A 3 38.85 15.91 22.15
N THR A 4 38.87 16.68 21.06
CA THR A 4 37.74 17.49 20.59
C THR A 4 37.61 17.31 19.09
N GLY A 5 36.78 16.36 18.65
CA GLY A 5 36.67 16.02 17.23
C GLY A 5 35.41 15.27 16.82
N ASP A 6 34.29 15.40 17.56
CA ASP A 6 33.03 14.73 17.17
C ASP A 6 31.74 15.54 17.45
N SER A 7 31.83 16.71 18.09
CA SER A 7 30.64 17.55 18.36
C SER A 7 30.12 18.33 17.14
N GLY A 8 30.97 18.54 16.13
CA GLY A 8 30.60 19.25 14.90
C GLY A 8 29.68 18.44 13.98
N SER A 9 30.02 17.16 13.76
CA SER A 9 29.26 16.29 12.84
C SER A 9 27.87 15.94 13.38
N HIS A 10 27.78 15.71 14.69
CA HIS A 10 26.50 15.43 15.36
C HIS A 10 25.57 16.64 15.34
N GLY A 11 26.09 17.86 15.54
CA GLY A 11 25.29 19.09 15.48
C GLY A 11 24.77 19.39 14.08
N GLU A 12 25.60 19.19 13.05
CA GLU A 12 25.20 19.36 11.65
C GLU A 12 24.16 18.32 11.21
N TRP A 13 24.36 17.05 11.57
CA TRP A 13 23.41 15.97 11.27
C TRP A 13 22.05 16.18 11.96
N MET A 14 22.07 16.57 13.24
CA MET A 14 20.83 16.88 13.97
C MET A 14 20.09 18.07 13.33
N GLY A 15 20.81 19.11 12.92
CA GLY A 15 20.21 20.24 12.21
C GLY A 15 19.61 19.88 10.85
N GLU A 16 20.25 18.99 10.10
CA GLU A 16 19.72 18.49 8.82
C GLU A 16 18.46 17.64 9.01
N VAL A 17 18.46 16.76 10.02
CA VAL A 17 17.29 15.93 10.38
C VAL A 17 16.13 16.81 10.83
N GLU A 18 16.36 17.78 11.72
CA GLU A 18 15.33 18.72 12.18
C GLU A 18 14.72 19.49 11.01
N HIS A 19 15.56 20.03 10.12
CA HIS A 19 15.11 20.75 8.93
C HIS A 19 14.26 19.85 8.00
N PHE A 20 14.68 18.61 7.77
CA PHE A 20 13.92 17.65 6.97
C PHE A 20 12.56 17.32 7.59
N VAL A 21 12.55 17.04 8.90
CA VAL A 21 11.32 16.72 9.65
C VAL A 21 10.35 17.89 9.62
N ASP A 22 10.82 19.12 9.88
CA ASP A 22 10.00 20.32 9.82
C ASP A 22 9.41 20.56 8.43
N HIS A 23 10.21 20.34 7.37
CA HIS A 23 9.74 20.48 6.00
C HIS A 23 8.69 19.42 5.66
N ALA A 24 8.89 18.17 6.08
CA ALA A 24 7.93 17.09 5.92
C ALA A 24 6.62 17.38 6.68
N LEU A 25 6.69 17.82 7.94
CA LEU A 25 5.53 18.19 8.75
C LEU A 25 4.76 19.37 8.16
N ARG A 26 5.45 20.40 7.64
CA ARG A 26 4.81 21.50 6.91
C ARG A 26 4.08 21.01 5.66
N ASN A 27 4.70 20.11 4.90
CA ASN A 27 4.07 19.53 3.73
C ASN A 27 2.83 18.71 4.10
N VAL A 28 2.92 17.84 5.11
CA VAL A 28 1.78 17.03 5.59
C VAL A 28 0.64 17.90 6.11
N SER A 29 0.93 18.89 6.96
CA SER A 29 -0.08 19.79 7.53
C SER A 29 -0.81 20.64 6.48
N HIS A 30 -0.21 20.85 5.31
CA HIS A 30 -0.83 21.56 4.18
C HIS A 30 -1.35 20.63 3.08
N GLY A 31 -1.41 19.32 3.33
CA GLY A 31 -1.90 18.32 2.38
C GLY A 31 -1.01 18.17 1.14
N ARG A 32 0.29 18.43 1.25
CA ARG A 32 1.29 18.36 0.17
C ARG A 32 2.12 17.10 0.27
N PHE A 33 1.57 15.94 -0.04
CA PHE A 33 2.32 14.68 -0.02
C PHE A 33 1.97 13.73 -1.18
N GLU A 34 1.57 14.28 -2.34
CA GLU A 34 1.21 13.50 -3.54
C GLU A 34 2.33 12.56 -4.02
N ARG A 35 3.59 13.03 -4.14
CA ARG A 35 4.71 12.22 -4.65
C ARG A 35 5.04 11.09 -3.70
N SER A 36 5.15 11.41 -2.41
CA SER A 36 5.46 10.47 -1.34
C SER A 36 4.39 9.38 -1.30
N LEU A 37 3.11 9.76 -1.37
CA LEU A 37 2.01 8.82 -1.35
C LEU A 37 1.90 8.00 -2.66
N SER A 38 2.27 8.59 -3.81
CA SER A 38 2.36 7.86 -5.09
C SER A 38 3.43 6.77 -5.03
N GLY A 39 4.62 7.10 -4.53
CA GLY A 39 5.72 6.14 -4.35
C GLY A 39 5.39 5.08 -3.32
N LEU A 40 4.81 5.49 -2.18
CA LEU A 40 4.39 4.57 -1.13
C LEU A 40 3.30 3.61 -1.62
N THR A 41 2.39 4.06 -2.48
CA THR A 41 1.38 3.19 -3.12
C THR A 41 2.04 2.14 -3.99
N ALA A 42 3.02 2.50 -4.82
CA ALA A 42 3.73 1.53 -5.64
C ALA A 42 4.49 0.50 -4.79
N PHE A 43 5.23 0.96 -3.77
CA PHE A 43 5.98 0.09 -2.87
C PHE A 43 5.05 -0.86 -2.10
N ALA A 44 4.00 -0.32 -1.46
CA ALA A 44 3.05 -1.13 -0.73
C ALA A 44 2.31 -2.12 -1.65
N ALA A 45 1.95 -1.73 -2.88
CA ALA A 45 1.32 -2.64 -3.84
C ALA A 45 2.24 -3.81 -4.21
N LEU A 46 3.55 -3.58 -4.36
CA LEU A 46 4.52 -4.66 -4.60
C LEU A 46 4.60 -5.64 -3.43
N VAL A 47 4.77 -5.13 -2.21
CA VAL A 47 4.86 -5.95 -1.00
C VAL A 47 3.57 -6.75 -0.79
N THR A 48 2.42 -6.08 -0.82
CA THR A 48 1.11 -6.72 -0.68
C THR A 48 0.87 -7.77 -1.77
N THR A 49 1.29 -7.53 -3.00
CA THR A 49 1.11 -8.53 -4.08
C THR A 49 2.03 -9.72 -3.92
N ALA A 50 3.25 -9.54 -3.40
CA ALA A 50 4.13 -10.66 -3.08
C ALA A 50 3.51 -11.57 -2.01
N GLU A 51 2.95 -10.99 -0.94
CA GLU A 51 2.23 -11.74 0.09
C GLU A 51 1.00 -12.46 -0.49
N ILE A 52 0.18 -11.75 -1.28
CA ILE A 52 -0.99 -12.33 -1.95
C ILE A 52 -0.58 -13.50 -2.85
N TYR A 53 0.50 -13.35 -3.63
CA TYR A 53 1.01 -14.42 -4.49
C TYR A 53 1.37 -15.66 -3.68
N LEU A 54 2.10 -15.50 -2.56
CA LEU A 54 2.49 -16.61 -1.71
C LEU A 54 1.28 -17.31 -1.08
N GLU A 55 0.31 -16.55 -0.58
CA GLU A 55 -0.94 -17.11 -0.02
C GLU A 55 -1.75 -17.85 -1.09
N HIS A 56 -1.87 -17.28 -2.29
CA HIS A 56 -2.59 -17.90 -3.39
C HIS A 56 -1.86 -19.13 -3.95
N TYR A 57 -0.53 -19.11 -3.95
CA TYR A 57 0.31 -20.24 -4.31
C TYR A 57 0.17 -21.41 -3.32
N ARG A 58 0.15 -21.13 -2.02
CA ARG A 58 -0.14 -22.14 -0.98
C ARG A 58 -1.52 -22.77 -1.15
N ALA A 59 -2.49 -21.99 -1.64
CA ALA A 59 -3.82 -22.46 -2.02
C ALA A 59 -3.92 -22.95 -3.49
N SER A 60 -2.78 -23.19 -4.14
CA SER A 60 -2.64 -23.75 -5.49
C SER A 60 -3.36 -22.98 -6.60
N PHE A 61 -3.69 -21.70 -6.39
CA PHE A 61 -4.49 -20.89 -7.32
C PHE A 61 -5.78 -21.61 -7.80
N GLY A 62 -6.44 -22.37 -6.91
CA GLY A 62 -7.56 -23.24 -7.27
C GLY A 62 -8.78 -22.54 -7.89
N ASN A 63 -8.87 -21.21 -7.79
CA ASN A 63 -9.86 -20.39 -8.47
C ASN A 63 -9.17 -19.38 -9.40
N LYS A 64 -9.61 -19.26 -10.65
CA LYS A 64 -9.07 -18.30 -11.64
C LYS A 64 -9.07 -16.84 -11.13
N LEU A 65 -10.05 -16.46 -10.30
CA LEU A 65 -10.12 -15.13 -9.70
C LEU A 65 -8.94 -14.83 -8.76
N MET A 66 -8.24 -15.84 -8.25
CA MET A 66 -7.03 -15.65 -7.44
C MET A 66 -5.88 -15.00 -8.23
N TRP A 67 -5.92 -15.05 -9.57
CA TRP A 67 -4.95 -14.35 -10.41
C TRP A 67 -5.26 -12.86 -10.59
N SER A 68 -6.49 -12.42 -10.30
CA SER A 68 -6.88 -11.02 -10.49
C SER A 68 -5.98 -10.02 -9.75
N PRO A 69 -5.63 -10.20 -8.45
CA PRO A 69 -4.72 -9.28 -7.78
C PRO A 69 -3.37 -9.18 -8.50
N ILE A 70 -2.81 -10.30 -8.97
CA ILE A 70 -1.52 -10.33 -9.68
C ILE A 70 -1.57 -9.52 -10.98
N VAL A 71 -2.69 -9.59 -11.70
CA VAL A 71 -2.87 -8.89 -12.98
C VAL A 71 -3.10 -7.40 -12.80
N VAL A 72 -3.81 -6.97 -11.74
CA VAL A 72 -4.10 -5.54 -11.52
C VAL A 72 -2.96 -4.77 -10.85
N THR A 73 -1.95 -5.46 -10.30
CA THR A 73 -0.80 -4.83 -9.62
C THR A 73 0.13 -4.04 -10.55
N PRO A 74 0.62 -4.58 -11.70
CA PRO A 74 1.61 -3.87 -12.51
C PRO A 74 1.15 -2.47 -12.95
N PRO A 75 -0.12 -2.26 -13.37
CA PRO A 75 -0.61 -0.91 -13.67
C PRO A 75 -0.51 0.08 -12.51
N VAL A 76 -0.89 -0.30 -11.29
CA VAL A 76 -0.84 0.62 -10.13
C VAL A 76 0.59 0.90 -9.69
N VAL A 77 1.49 -0.08 -9.80
CA VAL A 77 2.92 0.11 -9.51
C VAL A 77 3.55 1.08 -10.50
N VAL A 78 3.33 0.86 -11.80
CA VAL A 78 3.84 1.75 -12.86
C VAL A 78 3.27 3.16 -12.68
N ALA A 79 1.97 3.29 -12.41
CA ALA A 79 1.35 4.59 -12.21
C ALA A 79 1.83 5.31 -10.93
N GLY A 80 2.08 4.56 -9.84
CA GLY A 80 2.63 5.11 -8.60
C GLY A 80 4.07 5.61 -8.78
N VAL A 81 4.94 4.80 -9.38
CA VAL A 81 6.33 5.20 -9.70
C VAL A 81 6.33 6.41 -10.64
N ALA A 82 5.56 6.37 -11.73
CA ALA A 82 5.47 7.49 -12.66
C ALA A 82 4.84 8.74 -12.01
N GLY A 83 3.94 8.58 -11.03
CA GLY A 83 3.31 9.68 -10.29
C GLY A 83 4.29 10.51 -9.48
N VAL A 84 5.33 9.89 -8.92
CA VAL A 84 6.44 10.56 -8.21
C VAL A 84 7.08 11.63 -9.12
N PHE A 85 7.29 11.30 -10.39
CA PHE A 85 8.00 12.17 -11.33
C PHE A 85 7.06 13.02 -12.20
N SER A 86 5.81 12.58 -12.42
CA SER A 86 4.87 13.25 -13.32
C SER A 86 3.50 13.54 -12.69
N ARG A 87 3.11 14.82 -12.71
CA ARG A 87 1.79 15.27 -12.27
C ARG A 87 0.67 14.65 -13.11
N ARG A 88 0.89 14.45 -14.42
CA ARG A 88 -0.10 13.82 -15.31
C ARG A 88 -0.39 12.38 -14.85
N TRP A 89 0.64 11.63 -14.48
CA TRP A 89 0.47 10.26 -14.00
C TRP A 89 -0.20 10.20 -12.63
N ALA A 90 0.23 11.05 -11.68
CA ALA A 90 -0.38 11.14 -10.35
C ALA A 90 -1.87 11.54 -10.39
N LYS A 91 -2.28 12.39 -11.34
CA LYS A 91 -3.67 12.90 -11.42
C LYS A 91 -4.60 12.13 -12.33
N ARG A 92 -4.07 11.36 -13.30
CA ARG A 92 -4.92 10.65 -14.29
C ARG A 92 -4.84 9.14 -14.16
N TRP A 93 -3.63 8.59 -14.12
CA TRP A 93 -3.42 7.16 -14.22
C TRP A 93 -3.45 6.49 -12.85
N LEU A 94 -2.74 7.06 -11.87
CA LEU A 94 -2.72 6.55 -10.50
C LEU A 94 -4.13 6.37 -9.93
N PRO A 95 -5.03 7.38 -9.92
CA PRO A 95 -6.36 7.18 -9.36
C PRO A 95 -7.17 6.11 -10.10
N ALA A 96 -7.05 6.01 -11.42
CA ALA A 96 -7.77 5.00 -12.20
C ALA A 96 -7.29 3.57 -11.83
N THR A 97 -5.98 3.34 -11.83
CA THR A 97 -5.41 2.03 -11.48
C THR A 97 -5.62 1.70 -10.01
N SER A 98 -5.52 2.69 -9.12
CA SER A 98 -5.73 2.54 -7.69
C SER A 98 -7.19 2.25 -7.33
N ALA A 99 -8.16 2.82 -8.05
CA ALA A 99 -9.57 2.45 -7.91
C ALA A 99 -9.82 0.99 -8.28
N ILE A 100 -9.25 0.53 -9.40
CA ILE A 100 -9.35 -0.87 -9.83
C ILE A 100 -8.69 -1.80 -8.81
N TYR A 101 -7.50 -1.44 -8.33
CA TYR A 101 -6.77 -2.18 -7.30
C TYR A 101 -7.57 -2.27 -5.99
N ALA A 102 -8.14 -1.15 -5.53
CA ALA A 102 -8.98 -1.10 -4.34
C ALA A 102 -10.25 -1.96 -4.49
N ALA A 103 -10.93 -1.84 -5.64
CA ALA A 103 -12.12 -2.63 -5.95
C ALA A 103 -11.79 -4.13 -6.01
N ASN A 104 -10.62 -4.52 -6.53
CA ASN A 104 -10.18 -5.90 -6.53
C ASN A 104 -9.94 -6.42 -5.10
N GLY A 105 -9.33 -5.60 -4.24
CA GLY A 105 -9.19 -5.89 -2.81
C GLY A 105 -10.55 -6.10 -2.13
N LEU A 106 -11.53 -5.22 -2.37
CA LEU A 106 -12.89 -5.35 -1.80
C LEU A 106 -13.61 -6.62 -2.31
N LEU A 107 -13.45 -6.94 -3.59
CA LEU A 107 -13.96 -8.20 -4.14
C LEU A 107 -13.30 -9.40 -3.48
N GLY A 108 -11.97 -9.37 -3.30
CA GLY A 108 -11.23 -10.38 -2.55
C GLY A 108 -11.73 -10.52 -1.11
N GLN A 109 -12.01 -9.40 -0.44
CA GLN A 109 -12.51 -9.37 0.94
C GLN A 109 -13.83 -10.11 1.05
N TYR A 110 -14.76 -9.83 0.13
CA TYR A 110 -16.04 -10.53 0.04
C TYR A 110 -15.84 -12.03 -0.23
N LEU A 111 -14.98 -12.39 -1.19
CA LEU A 111 -14.74 -13.79 -1.54
C LEU A 111 -14.09 -14.58 -0.41
N HIS A 112 -13.17 -13.97 0.34
CA HIS A 112 -12.50 -14.58 1.49
C HIS A 112 -13.48 -14.75 2.66
N ALA A 113 -14.28 -13.73 2.96
CA ALA A 113 -15.36 -13.84 3.95
C ALA A 113 -16.39 -14.93 3.58
N ARG A 114 -16.77 -15.01 2.30
CA ARG A 114 -17.64 -16.08 1.79
C ARG A 114 -16.95 -17.46 1.87
N GLY A 115 -15.64 -17.52 1.71
CA GLY A 115 -14.86 -18.74 1.90
C GLY A 115 -14.88 -19.24 3.34
N VAL A 116 -14.74 -18.33 4.31
CA VAL A 116 -14.88 -18.63 5.75
C VAL A 116 -16.29 -19.13 6.07
N SER A 117 -17.34 -18.48 5.54
CA SER A 117 -18.73 -18.87 5.80
C SER A 117 -19.09 -20.26 5.27
N ARG A 118 -18.37 -20.76 4.26
CA ARG A 118 -18.58 -22.06 3.62
C ARG A 118 -17.85 -23.21 4.31
N ARG A 119 -16.98 -22.94 5.29
CA ARG A 119 -16.36 -24.00 6.09
C ARG A 119 -17.38 -24.63 7.06
N PRO A 120 -17.16 -25.89 7.51
CA PRO A 120 -18.02 -26.51 8.52
C PRO A 120 -18.22 -25.61 9.74
N GLY A 121 -19.48 -25.42 10.17
CA GLY A 121 -19.84 -24.51 11.25
C GLY A 121 -19.78 -23.00 10.90
N GLY A 122 -19.23 -22.63 9.75
CA GLY A 122 -19.20 -21.27 9.23
C GLY A 122 -18.70 -20.24 10.25
N TRP A 123 -19.39 -19.09 10.32
CA TRP A 123 -19.07 -18.02 11.27
C TRP A 123 -19.35 -18.38 12.73
N LYS A 124 -20.14 -19.42 13.03
CA LYS A 124 -20.36 -19.86 14.42
C LYS A 124 -19.07 -20.41 15.04
N LEU A 125 -18.15 -20.89 14.20
CA LEU A 125 -16.80 -21.33 14.58
C LEU A 125 -15.73 -20.37 14.06
N ALA A 126 -15.99 -19.05 14.08
CA ALA A 126 -15.07 -18.04 13.53
C ALA A 126 -13.66 -18.11 14.13
N SER A 127 -13.54 -18.41 15.43
CA SER A 127 -12.24 -18.58 16.09
C SER A 127 -11.36 -19.66 15.46
N TYR A 128 -11.97 -20.68 14.85
CA TYR A 128 -11.29 -21.74 14.12
C TYR A 128 -11.22 -21.44 12.61
N ASN A 129 -12.35 -21.04 12.02
CA ASN A 129 -12.48 -20.89 10.57
C ASN A 129 -11.81 -19.64 10.01
N VAL A 130 -11.57 -18.60 10.79
CA VAL A 130 -10.84 -17.40 10.33
C VAL A 130 -9.33 -17.68 10.22
N PRO A 131 -8.64 -18.22 11.24
CA PRO A 131 -7.21 -18.55 11.12
C PRO A 131 -6.92 -19.70 10.15
N MET A 132 -7.79 -20.72 10.11
CA MET A 132 -7.63 -21.89 9.22
C MET A 132 -8.25 -21.68 7.84
N GLY A 133 -8.90 -20.54 7.62
CA GLY A 133 -9.61 -20.20 6.40
C GLY A 133 -8.77 -19.44 5.39
N PRO A 134 -9.40 -18.98 4.30
CA PRO A 134 -8.78 -17.97 3.44
C PRO A 134 -8.41 -16.73 4.26
N PRO A 135 -7.23 -16.14 4.04
CA PRO A 135 -6.73 -15.04 4.87
C PRO A 135 -7.61 -13.80 4.71
N ILE A 136 -8.42 -13.46 5.72
CA ILE A 136 -9.45 -12.42 5.60
C ILE A 136 -8.89 -10.99 5.62
N ALA A 137 -7.69 -10.78 6.15
CA ALA A 137 -7.09 -9.45 6.28
C ALA A 137 -6.34 -8.97 5.02
N ALA A 138 -5.70 -9.90 4.29
CA ALA A 138 -4.89 -9.60 3.10
C ALA A 138 -5.65 -8.81 2.01
N PRO A 139 -6.87 -9.20 1.58
CA PRO A 139 -7.60 -8.41 0.59
C PRO A 139 -8.06 -7.02 1.11
N GLY A 140 -8.28 -6.89 2.42
CA GLY A 140 -8.55 -5.61 3.06
C GLY A 140 -7.35 -4.67 2.99
N LEU A 141 -6.14 -5.19 3.24
CA LEU A 141 -4.89 -4.44 3.10
C LEU A 141 -4.68 -3.97 1.66
N MET A 142 -4.94 -4.83 0.67
CA MET A 142 -4.92 -4.47 -0.75
C MET A 142 -5.86 -3.29 -1.04
N SER A 143 -7.06 -3.28 -0.44
CA SER A 143 -8.03 -2.20 -0.58
C SER A 143 -7.47 -0.87 -0.03
N ILE A 144 -6.85 -0.91 1.14
CA ILE A 144 -6.23 0.26 1.79
C ILE A 144 -5.11 0.83 0.91
N VAL A 145 -4.25 -0.01 0.34
CA VAL A 145 -3.19 0.41 -0.57
C VAL A 145 -3.76 1.09 -1.81
N GLY A 146 -4.85 0.57 -2.38
CA GLY A 146 -5.56 1.24 -3.48
C GLY A 146 -6.15 2.59 -3.05
N LEU A 147 -6.79 2.68 -1.89
CA LEU A 147 -7.32 3.93 -1.34
C LEU A 147 -6.23 4.98 -1.11
N MET A 148 -5.02 4.55 -0.72
CA MET A 148 -3.86 5.41 -0.57
C MET A 148 -3.47 6.09 -1.90
N GLY A 149 -3.49 5.35 -3.01
CA GLY A 149 -3.24 5.94 -4.33
C GLY A 149 -4.35 6.88 -4.81
N LEU A 150 -5.60 6.64 -4.41
CA LEU A 150 -6.70 7.59 -4.63
C LEU A 150 -6.51 8.87 -3.82
N LEU A 151 -6.08 8.74 -2.57
CA LEU A 151 -5.76 9.88 -1.71
C LEU A 151 -4.61 10.71 -2.31
N ALA A 152 -3.61 10.08 -2.91
CA ALA A 152 -2.51 10.78 -3.58
C ALA A 152 -3.02 11.70 -4.70
N ALA A 153 -4.05 11.25 -5.43
CA ALA A 153 -4.63 12.01 -6.54
C ALA A 153 -5.41 13.26 -6.10
N VAL A 154 -5.91 13.35 -4.86
CA VAL A 154 -6.60 14.55 -4.34
C VAL A 154 -5.66 15.52 -3.61
N LEU A 155 -4.51 15.04 -3.15
CA LEU A 155 -3.52 15.86 -2.43
C LEU A 155 -2.72 16.78 -3.35
N ARG A 156 -1.99 17.71 -2.75
CA ARG A 156 -1.09 18.61 -3.46
C ARG A 156 0.30 17.99 -3.58
N ARG A 157 1.05 18.43 -4.59
CA ARG A 157 2.45 18.04 -4.79
C ARG A 157 3.35 18.77 -3.78
N GLU A 158 4.31 18.03 -3.24
CA GLU A 158 5.40 18.50 -2.39
C GLU A 158 6.16 19.62 -3.11
N LYS A 159 6.62 20.61 -2.34
CA LYS A 159 7.52 21.66 -2.80
C LYS A 159 8.91 21.46 -2.21
#